data_AF-A0AAW8JF16-F1
#
_entry.id   AF-A0AAW8JF16-F1
#
_cell.length_a   1.000
_cell.length_b   1.000
_cell.length_c   1.000
_cell.angle_alpha   90.00
_cell.angle_beta   90.00
_cell.angle_gamma   90.00
#
_symmetry.space_group_name_H-M   'P 1'
#
loop_
_entity.id
_entity.type
_entity.pdbx_description
1 polymer ?
#
loop_
_entity_poly.entity_id
_entity_poly.type
_entity_poly.pdbx_seq_one_letter_code
_entity_poly.pdbx_strand_id
1 'polypeptide(L)'
;MKKLFLLPLLVLAYSNAHAECQTNNVYSDIACYEKQLKADKSELNKIYNGFYASLDDEGKLVLNESQKAWTDYREKECNGLMPYFSSQSLGAGNYLNTLSCVANKTAERIKELQGYLH
;
A
#
# COMPACT_ATOMS: atom_id res chain seq x y z
N MET A 1 -48.06 -2.50 -16.86
CA MET A 1 -47.47 -3.21 -15.71
C MET A 1 -45.96 -3.07 -15.76
N LYS A 2 -45.40 -2.17 -14.95
CA LYS A 2 -43.96 -1.81 -14.95
C LYS A 2 -43.23 -2.84 -14.09
N LYS A 3 -42.52 -3.79 -14.70
CA LYS A 3 -41.73 -4.78 -13.96
C LYS A 3 -40.48 -4.07 -13.42
N LEU A 4 -40.47 -3.78 -12.11
CA LEU A 4 -39.25 -3.39 -11.40
C LEU A 4 -38.33 -4.62 -11.33
N PHE A 5 -37.26 -4.61 -12.11
CA PHE A 5 -36.13 -5.50 -11.90
C PHE A 5 -35.25 -4.89 -10.81
N LEU A 6 -35.31 -5.46 -9.61
CA LEU A 6 -34.33 -5.22 -8.55
C LEU A 6 -33.02 -5.91 -8.93
N LEU A 7 -32.03 -5.14 -9.35
CA LEU A 7 -30.66 -5.62 -9.51
C LEU A 7 -30.03 -5.80 -8.12
N PRO A 8 -29.44 -6.97 -7.78
CA PRO A 8 -28.72 -7.11 -6.54
C PRO A 8 -27.39 -6.34 -6.64
N LEU A 9 -27.21 -5.36 -5.77
CA LEU A 9 -25.94 -4.64 -5.61
C LEU A 9 -24.92 -5.60 -5.01
N LEU A 10 -24.05 -6.17 -5.87
CA LEU A 10 -22.96 -7.04 -5.43
C LEU A 10 -21.87 -6.16 -4.80
N VAL A 11 -21.93 -5.96 -3.48
CA VAL A 11 -20.86 -5.28 -2.75
C VAL A 11 -19.69 -6.26 -2.63
N LEU A 12 -18.75 -6.17 -3.58
CA LEU A 12 -17.45 -6.84 -3.46
C LEU A 12 -16.67 -6.14 -2.34
N ALA A 13 -16.73 -6.71 -1.14
CA ALA A 13 -15.81 -6.35 -0.07
C ALA A 13 -14.41 -6.82 -0.50
N TYR A 14 -13.61 -5.92 -1.06
CA TYR A 14 -12.18 -6.14 -1.27
C TYR A 14 -11.49 -6.12 0.10
N SER A 15 -11.52 -7.25 0.80
CA SER A 15 -10.65 -7.47 1.95
C SER A 15 -9.23 -7.61 1.42
N ASN A 16 -8.50 -6.50 1.35
CA ASN A 16 -7.04 -6.53 1.28
C ASN A 16 -6.55 -7.11 2.62
N ALA A 17 -6.49 -8.44 2.71
CA ALA A 17 -5.89 -9.10 3.86
C ALA A 17 -4.39 -8.80 3.84
N HIS A 18 -3.97 -7.76 4.56
CA HIS A 18 -2.57 -7.54 4.88
C HIS A 18 -2.12 -8.69 5.78
N ALA A 19 -0.98 -9.32 5.46
CA ALA A 19 -0.45 -10.36 6.30
C ALA A 19 -0.15 -9.81 7.71
N GLU A 20 -0.65 -10.49 8.74
CA GLU A 20 -0.22 -10.26 10.13
C GLU A 20 1.18 -10.86 10.31
N CYS A 21 2.21 -10.12 9.89
CA CYS A 21 3.62 -10.50 10.02
C CYS A 21 4.14 -10.36 11.47
N GLN A 22 3.38 -10.82 12.47
CA GLN A 22 3.68 -10.72 13.90
C GLN A 22 3.80 -12.12 14.53
N THR A 23 4.83 -12.85 14.14
CA THR A 23 5.07 -14.25 14.53
C THR A 23 5.95 -14.41 15.77
N ASN A 24 6.24 -13.30 16.48
CA ASN A 24 7.20 -13.21 17.59
C ASN A 24 8.64 -13.64 17.23
N ASN A 25 8.95 -13.77 15.94
CA ASN A 25 10.28 -14.11 15.44
C ASN A 25 10.68 -13.10 14.36
N VAL A 26 11.74 -12.34 14.64
CA VAL A 26 12.21 -11.25 13.77
C VAL A 26 12.50 -11.70 12.33
N TYR A 27 13.06 -12.89 12.13
CA TYR A 27 13.42 -13.39 10.80
C TYR A 27 12.20 -13.90 10.03
N SER A 28 11.27 -14.56 10.71
CA SER A 28 9.97 -14.93 10.14
C SER A 28 9.15 -13.71 9.74
N ASP A 29 9.16 -12.66 10.56
CA ASP A 29 8.46 -11.41 10.29
C ASP A 29 9.09 -10.64 9.12
N ILE A 30 10.43 -10.60 9.04
CA ILE A 30 11.16 -10.08 7.88
C ILE A 30 10.73 -10.80 6.59
N ALA A 31 10.79 -12.13 6.58
CA ALA A 31 10.44 -12.92 5.40
C ALA A 31 8.97 -12.72 4.99
N CYS A 32 8.08 -12.56 5.98
CA CYS A 32 6.68 -12.23 5.75
C CYS A 32 6.53 -10.86 5.09
N TYR A 33 7.16 -9.81 5.63
CA TYR A 33 7.07 -8.46 5.05
C TYR A 33 7.71 -8.37 3.66
N GLU A 34 8.83 -9.05 3.41
CA GLU A 34 9.43 -9.09 2.08
C GLU A 34 8.50 -9.73 1.04
N LYS A 35 7.75 -10.78 1.43
CA LYS A 35 6.74 -11.39 0.59
C LYS A 35 5.54 -10.45 0.39
N GLN A 36 5.05 -9.82 1.46
CA GLN A 36 3.93 -8.89 1.42
C GLN A 36 4.25 -7.70 0.50
N LEU A 37 5.43 -7.10 0.63
CA LEU A 37 5.85 -5.94 -0.17
C LEU A 37 5.94 -6.25 -1.67
N LYS A 38 6.27 -7.50 -2.06
CA LYS A 38 6.21 -7.92 -3.46
C LYS A 38 4.77 -7.94 -3.97
N ALA A 39 3.83 -8.41 -3.17
CA ALA A 39 2.40 -8.41 -3.49
C ALA A 39 1.84 -6.97 -3.53
N ASP A 40 2.14 -6.17 -2.51
CA ASP A 40 1.70 -4.77 -2.41
C ASP A 40 2.21 -3.93 -3.58
N LYS A 41 3.45 -4.14 -4.03
CA LYS A 41 3.97 -3.45 -5.22
C LYS A 41 3.15 -3.77 -6.46
N SER A 42 2.77 -5.04 -6.65
CA SER A 42 1.94 -5.45 -7.78
C SER A 42 0.55 -4.83 -7.70
N GLU A 43 -0.06 -4.83 -6.52
CA GLU A 43 -1.40 -4.29 -6.31
C GLU A 43 -1.43 -2.77 -6.45
N LEU A 44 -0.46 -2.06 -5.85
CA LEU A 44 -0.32 -0.61 -6.00
C LEU A 44 -0.20 -0.22 -7.48
N ASN A 45 0.65 -0.91 -8.25
CA ASN A 45 0.81 -0.62 -9.68
C ASN A 45 -0.49 -0.86 -10.46
N LYS A 46 -1.23 -1.92 -10.13
CA LYS A 46 -2.51 -2.24 -10.77
C LYS A 46 -3.54 -1.16 -10.50
N ILE A 47 -3.72 -0.75 -9.24
CA ILE A 47 -4.67 0.30 -8.84
C ILE A 47 -4.26 1.64 -9.44
N TYR A 48 -2.98 1.98 -9.35
CA TYR A 48 -2.41 3.18 -9.96
C TYR A 48 -2.75 3.26 -11.45
N ASN A 49 -2.48 2.21 -12.22
CA ASN A 49 -2.75 2.18 -13.64
C ASN A 49 -4.25 2.25 -13.94
N GLY A 50 -5.09 1.61 -13.13
CA GLY A 50 -6.54 1.69 -13.24
C GLY A 50 -7.05 3.12 -13.06
N PHE A 51 -6.59 3.81 -12.01
CA PHE A 51 -6.96 5.20 -11.74
C PHE A 51 -6.37 6.16 -12.78
N TYR A 52 -5.13 5.94 -13.18
CA TYR A 52 -4.49 6.72 -14.24
C TYR A 52 -5.27 6.67 -15.56
N ALA A 53 -5.80 5.49 -15.92
CA ALA A 53 -6.58 5.31 -17.13
C ALA A 53 -7.95 6.01 -17.09
N SER A 54 -8.51 6.29 -15.91
CA SER A 54 -9.79 6.97 -15.76
C SER A 54 -9.70 8.50 -15.76
N LEU A 55 -8.49 9.06 -15.75
CA LEU A 55 -8.24 10.51 -15.67
C LEU A 55 -8.04 11.14 -17.06
N ASP A 56 -8.31 12.44 -17.16
CA ASP A 56 -7.88 13.29 -18.27
C ASP A 56 -6.38 13.61 -18.18
N ASP A 57 -5.85 14.40 -19.12
CA ASP A 57 -4.41 14.66 -19.20
C ASP A 57 -3.88 15.47 -18.01
N GLU A 58 -4.67 16.40 -17.48
CA GLU A 58 -4.33 17.16 -16.28
C GLU A 58 -4.30 16.23 -15.06
N GLY A 59 -5.34 15.41 -14.86
CA GLY A 59 -5.42 14.46 -13.76
C GLY A 59 -4.28 13.44 -13.80
N LYS A 60 -3.90 12.94 -14.98
CA LYS A 60 -2.74 12.04 -15.16
C LYS A 60 -1.43 12.69 -14.72
N LEU A 61 -1.22 13.95 -15.08
CA LEU A 61 -0.03 14.70 -14.67
C LEU A 61 0.02 14.86 -13.15
N VAL A 62 -1.09 15.29 -12.54
CA VAL A 62 -1.19 15.45 -11.08
C VAL A 62 -1.01 14.11 -10.34
N LEU A 63 -1.58 13.02 -10.85
CA LEU A 63 -1.42 11.69 -10.26
C LEU A 63 0.04 11.22 -10.30
N ASN A 64 0.72 11.40 -11.44
CA ASN A 64 2.15 11.08 -11.58
C ASN A 64 2.99 11.85 -10.53
N GLU A 65 2.76 13.15 -10.39
CA GLU A 65 3.47 14.00 -9.44
C GLU A 65 3.18 13.60 -7.98
N SER A 66 1.91 13.35 -7.66
CA SER A 66 1.47 12.86 -6.35
C SER A 66 2.15 11.54 -6.00
N GLN A 67 2.19 10.59 -6.94
CA GLN A 67 2.81 9.28 -6.72
C GLN A 67 4.32 9.37 -6.55
N LYS A 68 4.98 10.27 -7.29
CA LYS A 68 6.42 10.56 -7.13
C LYS A 68 6.72 11.17 -5.75
N ALA A 69 5.95 12.18 -5.34
CA ALA A 69 6.10 12.82 -4.04
C ALA A 69 5.85 11.85 -2.89
N TRP A 70 4.82 11.01 -3.00
CA TRP A 70 4.54 9.96 -2.02
C TRP A 70 5.70 8.95 -1.92
N THR A 71 6.30 8.56 -3.05
CA THR A 71 7.42 7.61 -3.05
C THR A 71 8.64 8.20 -2.33
N ASP A 72 8.95 9.47 -2.59
CA ASP A 72 10.04 10.20 -1.91
C ASP A 72 9.77 10.36 -0.41
N TYR A 73 8.54 10.71 -0.03
CA TYR A 73 8.12 10.76 1.37
C TYR A 73 8.31 9.40 2.06
N ARG A 74 7.78 8.31 1.48
CA ARG A 74 7.90 6.96 2.04
C ARG A 74 9.37 6.55 2.20
N GLU A 75 10.23 6.90 1.23
CA GLU A 75 11.66 6.60 1.30
C GLU A 75 12.33 7.35 2.46
N LYS A 76 12.11 8.65 2.56
CA LYS A 76 12.67 9.48 3.65
C LYS A 76 12.16 9.07 5.01
N GLU A 77 10.88 8.71 5.11
CA GLU A 77 10.26 8.25 6.35
C GLU A 77 10.80 6.87 6.75
N CYS A 78 10.69 5.87 5.87
CA CYS A 78 10.93 4.48 6.23
C CYS A 78 12.39 4.03 6.09
N ASN A 79 13.15 4.57 5.16
CA ASN A 79 14.56 4.21 4.95
C ASN A 79 15.52 5.28 5.50
N GLY A 80 15.04 6.49 5.77
CA GLY A 80 15.81 7.57 6.41
C GLY A 80 15.52 7.70 7.92
N LEU A 81 14.30 8.10 8.25
CA LEU A 81 13.91 8.49 9.61
C LEU A 81 13.68 7.27 10.53
N MET A 82 13.05 6.21 10.03
CA MET A 82 12.76 5.01 10.82
C MET A 82 14.02 4.32 11.33
N PRO A 83 15.11 4.11 10.55
CA PRO A 83 16.36 3.58 11.07
C PRO A 83 17.01 4.47 12.14
N TYR A 84 16.84 5.79 12.06
CA TYR A 84 17.36 6.73 13.05
C TYR A 84 16.70 6.53 14.43
N PHE A 85 15.36 6.44 14.48
CA PHE A 85 14.63 6.21 15.73
C PHE A 85 14.70 4.76 16.23
N SER A 86 14.80 3.81 15.31
CA SER A 86 14.98 2.39 15.63
C SER A 86 16.45 1.99 15.78
N SER A 87 17.36 2.96 15.91
CA SER A 87 18.78 2.71 16.21
C SER A 87 19.00 1.95 17.53
N GLN A 88 18.01 1.99 18.44
CA GLN A 88 17.99 1.18 19.65
C GLN A 88 17.67 -0.31 19.39
N SER A 89 17.04 -0.63 18.26
CA SER A 89 16.81 -2.01 17.82
C SER A 89 18.10 -2.56 17.21
N LEU A 90 18.88 -3.30 17.99
CA LEU A 90 20.10 -3.96 17.50
C LEU A 90 19.78 -5.09 16.51
N GLY A 91 20.68 -5.33 15.57
CA GLY A 91 20.59 -6.46 14.63
C GLY A 91 19.39 -6.37 13.68
N ALA A 92 18.69 -7.50 13.49
CA ALA A 92 17.61 -7.62 12.50
C ALA A 92 16.36 -6.77 12.79
N GLY A 93 16.19 -6.28 14.03
CA GLY A 93 15.03 -5.49 14.43
C GLY A 93 14.92 -4.14 13.72
N ASN A 94 16.05 -3.47 13.43
CA ASN A 94 16.04 -2.22 12.66
C ASN A 94 15.49 -2.45 11.25
N TYR A 95 15.96 -3.49 10.57
CA TYR A 95 15.46 -3.85 9.24
C TYR A 95 13.98 -4.24 9.25
N LEU A 96 13.53 -4.97 10.27
CA LEU A 96 12.11 -5.30 10.45
C LEU A 96 11.25 -4.03 10.56
N ASN A 97 11.67 -3.04 11.35
CA ASN A 97 10.94 -1.78 11.51
C ASN A 97 10.83 -1.02 10.18
N THR A 98 11.92 -0.98 9.41
CA THR A 98 11.92 -0.42 8.05
C THR A 98 10.91 -1.12 7.14
N LEU A 99 10.95 -2.45 7.08
CA LEU A 99 10.03 -3.24 6.25
C LEU A 99 8.56 -3.01 6.64
N SER A 100 8.27 -3.02 7.95
CA SER A 100 6.93 -2.75 8.47
C SER A 100 6.44 -1.34 8.10
N CYS A 101 7.30 -0.33 8.21
CA CYS A 101 6.97 1.03 7.77
C CYS A 101 6.61 1.09 6.28
N VAL A 102 7.45 0.50 5.42
CA VAL A 102 7.20 0.49 3.97
C VAL A 102 5.89 -0.24 3.65
N ALA A 103 5.60 -1.35 4.33
CA ALA A 103 4.38 -2.13 4.12
C ALA A 103 3.14 -1.30 4.51
N ASN A 104 3.13 -0.72 5.72
CA ASN A 104 2.02 0.09 6.20
C ASN A 104 1.75 1.30 5.30
N LYS A 105 2.79 2.03 4.89
CA LYS A 105 2.64 3.18 3.98
C LYS A 105 2.14 2.76 2.60
N THR A 106 2.56 1.61 2.10
CA THR A 106 2.09 1.08 0.81
C THR A 106 0.63 0.66 0.89
N ALA A 107 0.22 0.03 1.99
CA ALA A 107 -1.18 -0.30 2.30
C ALA A 107 -2.09 0.94 2.34
N GLU A 108 -1.65 1.98 3.06
CA GLU A 108 -2.35 3.29 3.13
C GLU A 108 -2.56 3.87 1.73
N ARG A 109 -1.51 3.88 0.90
CA ARG A 109 -1.59 4.43 -0.45
C ARG A 109 -2.51 3.62 -1.37
N ILE A 110 -2.46 2.29 -1.27
CA ILE A 110 -3.38 1.40 -1.98
C ILE A 110 -4.83 1.78 -1.65
N LYS A 111 -5.14 1.94 -0.36
CA LYS A 111 -6.47 2.31 0.11
C LYS A 111 -6.90 3.71 -0.36
N GLU A 112 -5.99 4.69 -0.30
CA GLU A 112 -6.25 6.04 -0.82
C GLU A 112 -6.62 6.01 -2.32
N LEU A 113 -5.81 5.33 -3.14
CA LEU A 113 -6.06 5.28 -4.58
C LEU A 113 -7.32 4.49 -4.94
N GLN A 114 -7.61 3.41 -4.21
CA GLN A 114 -8.89 2.69 -4.32
C GLN A 114 -10.07 3.60 -3.99
N GLY A 115 -9.90 4.53 -3.04
CA GLY A 115 -10.89 5.54 -2.67
C GLY A 115 -11.32 6.47 -3.79
N TYR A 116 -10.51 6.64 -4.83
CA TYR A 116 -10.83 7.48 -6.00
C TYR A 116 -11.53 6.73 -7.13
N LEU A 117 -11.61 5.40 -7.06
CA LEU A 117 -12.22 4.54 -8.09
C LEU A 117 -13.71 4.27 -7.84
N HIS A 118 -14.36 5.06 -6.97
CA HIS A 118 -15.76 4.91 -6.58
C HIS A 118 -16.73 5.65 -7.50
#